data_AF-X1NW26-F1
#
_entry.id   AF-X1NW26-F1
#
_cell.length_a   1.000
_cell.length_b   1.000
_cell.length_c   1.000
_cell.angle_alpha   90.00
_cell.angle_beta   90.00
_cell.angle_gamma   90.00
#
_symmetry.space_group_name_H-M   'P 1'
#
loop_
_entity.id
_entity.type
_entity.pdbx_description
1 polymer ?
#
loop_
_entity_poly.entity_id
_entity_poly.type
_entity_poly.pdbx_seq_one_letter_code
_entity_poly.pdbx_strand_id
1 'polypeptide(L)' 'MSILKADHITIRFGGLTAVSDFYLNLEEGELVGLIGP' A
#
# COMPACT_ATOMS: atom_id res chain seq x y z
N MET A 1 16.90 4.63 -4.17
CA MET A 1 16.37 5.37 -3.00
C MET A 1 14.87 5.30 -3.19
N SER A 2 14.16 4.75 -2.22
CA SER A 2 12.71 4.67 -2.29
C SER A 2 12.11 6.07 -2.45
N ILE A 3 11.27 6.22 -3.46
CA ILE A 3 10.50 7.45 -3.71
C ILE A 3 9.15 7.42 -2.99
N LEU A 4 8.66 6.24 -2.66
CA LEU A 4 7.43 6.03 -1.89
C LEU A 4 7.57 4.78 -1.02
N LYS A 5 7.37 4.94 0.28
CA LYS A 5 7.28 3.85 1.24
C LYS A 5 5.94 3.87 1.97
N ALA A 6 5.17 2.80 1.84
CA ALA A 6 4.04 2.47 2.68
C ALA A 6 4.45 1.33 3.62
N ASP A 7 4.34 1.54 4.93
CA ASP A 7 4.81 0.62 5.95
C ASP A 7 3.68 0.35 6.93
N HIS A 8 3.27 -0.92 7.05
CA HIS A 8 2.19 -1.36 7.94
C HIS A 8 0.87 -0.58 7.82
N ILE A 9 0.44 -0.24 6.60
CA ILE A 9 -0.75 0.58 6.37
C ILE A 9 -2.03 -0.22 6.62
N THR A 10 -2.90 0.30 7.49
CA THR A 10 -4.23 -0.26 7.75
C THR A 10 -5.29 0.83 7.57
N ILE A 11 -6.37 0.52 6.83
CA ILE A 11 -7.51 1.42 6.61
C ILE A 11 -8.78 0.74 7.12
N ARG A 12 -9.54 1.44 7.98
CA ARG A 12 -10.77 0.93 8.61
C ARG A 12 -11.94 1.89 8.44
N PHE A 13 -13.13 1.33 8.21
CA PHE A 13 -14.41 2.02 8.19
C PHE A 13 -15.34 1.38 9.22
N GLY A 14 -15.44 1.99 10.40
CA GLY A 14 -16.14 1.38 11.54
C GLY A 14 -15.52 0.02 11.91
N GLY A 15 -16.32 -1.04 11.86
CA GLY A 15 -15.86 -2.42 12.09
C GLY A 15 -15.21 -3.10 10.88
N LEU A 16 -15.28 -2.51 9.68
CA LEU A 16 -14.70 -3.08 8.46
C LEU A 16 -13.23 -2.68 8.31
N THR A 17 -12.34 -3.65 8.09
CA THR A 17 -10.96 -3.39 7.67
C THR A 17 -10.90 -3.47 6.14
N ALA A 18 -10.73 -2.33 5.48
CA ALA A 18 -10.68 -2.22 4.03
C ALA A 18 -9.27 -2.47 3.47
N VAL A 19 -8.23 -2.12 4.23
CA VAL A 19 -6.84 -2.47 3.94
C VAL A 19 -6.21 -2.96 5.24
N SER A 20 -5.55 -4.12 5.20
CA SER A 20 -4.94 -4.75 6.37
C SER A 20 -3.44 -4.88 6.16
N ASP A 21 -2.65 -4.22 7.02
CA ASP A 21 -1.19 -4.37 7.11
C ASP A 21 -0.47 -4.36 5.74
N PHE A 22 -0.76 -3.33 4.94
CA PHE A 22 -0.23 -3.17 3.59
C PHE A 22 1.17 -2.55 3.57
N TYR A 23 2.03 -3.09 2.71
CA TYR A 23 3.39 -2.62 2.49
C TYR A 23 3.65 -2.36 1.01
N LEU A 24 4.35 -1.27 0.74
CA LEU A 24 4.87 -0.96 -0.59
C LEU A 24 6.18 -0.21 -0.44
N ASN A 25 7.20 -0.62 -1.19
CA ASN A 25 8.41 0.16 -1.37
C ASN A 25 8.62 0.35 -2.86
N LEU A 26 8.48 1.58 -3.34
CA LEU A 26 8.61 1.92 -4.75
C LEU A 26 9.92 2.68 -4.96
N GLU A 27 10.76 2.16 -5.84
CA GLU A 27 12.01 2.81 -6.23
C GLU A 27 11.82 3.72 -7.46
N GLU A 28 12.78 4.61 -7.66
CA GLU A 28 12.78 5.50 -8.82
C GLU A 28 12.82 4.71 -10.13
N GLY A 29 11.92 5.03 -11.07
CA GLY A 29 11.81 4.37 -12.36
C GLY A 29 10.99 3.07 -12.38
N GLU A 30 10.52 2.59 -11.22
CA GLU A 30 9.64 1.42 -11.16
C GLU A 30 8.19 1.77 -11.51
N LEU A 31 7.55 0.91 -12.31
CA LEU A 31 6.13 0.99 -12.64
C LEU A 31 5.38 -0.13 -11.91
N VAL A 32 4.44 0.24 -11.04
CA VAL A 32 3.62 -0.70 -10.26
C VAL A 32 2.14 -0.49 -10.59
N GLY A 33 1.41 -1.58 -10.79
CA GLY A 33 -0.04 -1.60 -10.91
C GLY A 33 -0.67 -2.28 -9.70
N LEU A 34 -1.56 -1.59 -8.99
CA LEU A 34 -2.40 -2.17 -7.94
C LEU A 34 -3.72 -2.61 -8.57
N ILE A 35 -3.99 -3.92 -8.53
CA ILE A 35 -5.19 -4.53 -9.10
C ILE A 35 -5.94 -5.33 -8.03
N GLY A 36 -7.24 -5.45 -8.19
CA GLY A 36 -8.14 -6.28 -7.38
C GLY A 36 -9.40 -6.59 -8.19
N PRO A 37 -10.24 -7.51 -7.70
CA PRO A 37 -11.61 -7.62 -8.20
C PRO A 37 -12.36 -6.28 -8.09
#